data_AF-A0A939EXI1-F1
#
_entry.id   AF-A0A939EXI1-F1
#
_cell.length_a   1.000
_cell.length_b   1.000
_cell.length_c   1.000
_cell.angle_alpha   90.00
_cell.angle_beta   90.00
_cell.angle_gamma   90.00
#
_symmetry.space_group_name_H-M   'P 1'
#
loop_
_entity.id
_entity.type
_entity.pdbx_description
1 polymer ?
#
loop_
_entity_poly.entity_id
_entity_poly.type
_entity_poly.pdbx_seq_one_letter_code
_entity_poly.pdbx_strand_id
1 'polypeptide(L)'
;MFSFSNVLLPTAVVALVVALGACSSNSTSSGDVPFAGDSRSSDPAAAEQRLAANPNVPDSLHLLSPGRAGRLRLNMSERELLKRVPATQLRRTTYQDKGATYPAYEMLDAQKPDAPASVLHLLPDSVKGGYRLRRIRIYDPQYRTAEGIGVGSPFGAARQTMGLTRVRDTPAGFAGVSGLVKMAWVIDPNSLPAKHADEMNSADIPPAARITCVLLYQ
;
A
#
# COMPACT_ATOMS: atom_id res chain seq x y z
N MET A 1 52.36 47.31 49.38
CA MET A 1 52.14 47.18 50.83
C MET A 1 50.92 46.28 51.01
N PHE A 2 51.10 45.17 51.73
CA PHE A 2 50.11 44.15 52.12
C PHE A 2 49.43 43.33 51.02
N SER A 3 49.90 42.09 50.86
CA SER A 3 49.18 40.98 50.24
C SER A 3 48.97 39.92 51.32
N PHE A 4 47.73 39.67 51.72
CA PHE A 4 47.34 38.60 52.63
C PHE A 4 46.58 37.55 51.81
N SER A 5 47.12 36.33 51.74
CA SER A 5 46.41 35.13 51.28
C SER A 5 46.01 34.32 52.50
N ASN A 6 44.70 34.15 52.72
CA ASN A 6 44.13 33.23 53.71
C ASN A 6 43.50 32.05 52.97
N VAL A 7 43.98 30.85 53.27
CA VAL A 7 43.42 29.56 52.88
C VAL A 7 42.72 28.99 54.10
N LEU A 8 41.42 28.69 54.02
CA LEU A 8 40.77 27.73 54.91
C LEU A 8 39.39 27.33 54.37
N LEU A 9 39.14 26.02 54.26
CA LEU A 9 37.93 25.31 54.75
C LEU A 9 37.89 23.88 54.15
N PRO A 10 37.88 22.82 54.98
CA PRO A 10 37.44 21.50 54.57
C PRO A 10 35.97 21.30 54.95
N THR A 11 35.15 20.91 53.97
CA THR A 11 33.77 20.47 54.18
C THR A 11 33.73 18.97 54.41
N ALA A 12 33.29 18.57 55.60
CA ALA A 12 32.82 17.23 55.91
C ALA A 12 31.31 17.15 55.67
N VAL A 13 30.85 16.20 54.86
CA VAL A 13 29.46 15.72 54.90
C VAL A 13 29.49 14.20 54.81
N VAL A 14 29.12 13.56 55.91
CA VAL A 14 28.74 12.15 56.00
C VAL A 14 27.25 12.08 55.71
N ALA A 15 26.82 11.24 54.77
CA ALA A 15 25.42 10.85 54.60
C ALA A 15 25.29 9.34 54.44
N LEU A 16 24.30 8.83 55.15
CA LEU A 16 24.05 7.47 55.60
C LEU A 16 23.33 6.61 54.54
N VAL A 17 23.61 5.31 54.61
CA VAL A 17 23.02 4.17 53.88
C VAL A 17 21.50 4.05 54.08
N VAL A 18 20.75 3.77 53.01
CA VAL A 18 19.56 2.90 53.07
C VAL A 18 19.51 2.03 51.81
N ALA A 19 19.64 0.72 52.01
CA ALA A 19 19.36 -0.30 51.01
C ALA A 19 17.87 -0.66 51.06
N LEU A 20 17.18 -0.53 49.92
CA LEU A 20 15.91 -1.18 49.66
C LEU A 20 16.02 -1.88 48.31
N GLY A 21 16.00 -3.21 48.35
CA GLY A 21 15.88 -4.05 47.17
C GLY A 21 14.49 -3.87 46.55
N ALA A 22 14.47 -3.50 45.27
CA ALA A 22 13.33 -3.67 44.40
C ALA A 22 13.82 -4.32 43.10
N CYS A 23 13.21 -5.45 42.78
CA CYS A 23 13.47 -6.20 41.55
C CYS A 23 12.99 -5.38 40.36
N SER A 24 13.89 -4.69 39.68
CA SER A 24 13.58 -4.08 38.39
C SER A 24 13.82 -5.13 37.30
N SER A 25 12.74 -5.84 36.97
CA SER A 25 12.61 -6.66 35.77
C SER A 25 13.14 -5.88 34.56
N ASN A 26 14.21 -6.38 33.98
CA ASN A 26 14.84 -5.86 32.78
C ASN A 26 13.94 -6.19 31.57
N SER A 27 12.82 -5.47 31.45
CA SER A 27 11.95 -5.53 30.27
C SER A 27 12.70 -4.87 29.12
N THR A 28 13.38 -5.71 28.35
CA THR A 28 13.86 -5.38 27.02
C THR A 28 12.63 -4.99 26.22
N SER A 29 12.40 -3.69 26.04
CA SER A 29 11.38 -3.22 25.11
C SER A 29 11.93 -3.51 23.72
N SER A 30 11.65 -4.72 23.22
CA SER A 30 11.64 -4.97 21.80
C SER A 30 10.66 -3.98 21.19
N GLY A 31 11.20 -2.91 20.59
CA GLY A 31 10.44 -2.03 19.73
C GLY A 31 9.88 -2.87 18.61
N ASP A 32 8.59 -3.16 18.71
CA ASP A 32 7.81 -3.86 17.70
C ASP A 32 7.72 -2.92 16.48
N VAL A 33 8.71 -3.01 15.60
CA VAL A 33 8.62 -2.45 14.26
C VAL A 33 7.69 -3.39 13.49
N PRO A 34 6.49 -2.95 13.05
CA PRO A 34 5.44 -3.82 12.53
C PRO A 34 5.77 -4.50 11.17
N PHE A 35 7.03 -4.39 10.71
CA PHE A 35 7.52 -4.93 9.45
C PHE A 35 8.97 -5.46 9.54
N ALA A 36 9.48 -5.82 10.73
CA ALA A 36 10.70 -6.62 10.80
C ALA A 36 10.38 -8.05 10.32
N GLY A 37 10.56 -8.28 9.02
CA GLY A 37 10.22 -9.54 8.37
C GLY A 37 11.14 -10.68 8.80
N ASP A 38 10.55 -11.75 9.33
CA ASP A 38 11.07 -13.10 9.11
C ASP A 38 11.23 -13.29 7.60
N SER A 39 12.37 -13.83 7.19
CA SER A 39 12.74 -14.20 5.82
C SER A 39 11.86 -15.34 5.27
N ARG A 40 10.53 -15.20 5.29
CA ARG A 40 9.60 -16.16 4.69
C ARG A 40 9.47 -15.87 3.20
N SER A 41 9.84 -16.89 2.44
CA SER A 41 9.90 -17.02 0.98
C SER A 41 8.83 -16.23 0.22
N SER A 42 9.25 -15.58 -0.88
CA SER A 42 8.42 -14.96 -1.93
C SER A 42 7.77 -15.99 -2.86
N ASP A 43 7.49 -17.19 -2.36
CA ASP A 43 6.97 -18.29 -3.17
C ASP A 43 5.52 -18.00 -3.61
N PRO A 44 5.25 -17.89 -4.92
CA PRO A 44 3.90 -17.68 -5.43
C PRO A 44 2.92 -18.78 -5.00
N ALA A 45 3.36 -20.04 -4.83
CA ALA A 45 2.48 -21.12 -4.37
C ALA A 45 2.04 -20.94 -2.90
N ALA A 46 2.93 -20.43 -2.05
CA ALA A 46 2.59 -20.08 -0.67
C ALA A 46 1.65 -18.86 -0.60
N ALA A 47 1.78 -17.91 -1.53
CA ALA A 47 0.84 -16.81 -1.67
C ALA A 47 -0.55 -17.31 -2.11
N GLU A 48 -0.63 -18.21 -3.10
CA GLU A 48 -1.89 -18.83 -3.52
C GLU A 48 -2.61 -19.51 -2.37
N GLN A 49 -1.91 -20.28 -1.53
CA GLN A 49 -2.50 -20.93 -0.36
C GLN A 49 -3.06 -19.93 0.67
N ARG A 50 -2.34 -18.83 0.94
CA ARG A 50 -2.82 -17.78 1.86
C ARG A 50 -4.06 -17.07 1.32
N LEU A 51 -4.07 -16.78 0.03
CA LEU A 51 -5.20 -16.12 -0.65
C LEU A 51 -6.42 -17.05 -0.75
N ALA A 52 -6.21 -18.35 -0.99
CA ALA A 52 -7.27 -19.35 -1.04
C ALA A 52 -7.88 -19.63 0.35
N ALA A 53 -7.10 -19.48 1.43
CA ALA A 53 -7.54 -19.70 2.80
C ALA A 53 -8.51 -18.63 3.33
N ASN A 54 -8.77 -17.54 2.59
CA ASN A 54 -9.72 -16.51 2.99
C ASN A 54 -10.92 -16.37 2.03
N PRO A 55 -11.82 -17.37 1.96
CA PRO A 55 -12.94 -17.38 1.03
C PRO A 55 -14.11 -16.45 1.42
N ASN A 56 -14.10 -15.92 2.65
CA ASN A 56 -15.17 -15.09 3.21
C ASN A 56 -14.63 -13.74 3.69
N VAL A 57 -14.11 -12.93 2.76
CA VAL A 57 -13.82 -11.54 3.09
C VAL A 57 -15.13 -10.75 3.03
N PRO A 58 -15.57 -10.11 4.13
CA PRO A 58 -16.78 -9.30 4.13
C PRO A 58 -16.73 -8.24 3.03
N ASP A 59 -17.88 -7.89 2.45
CA ASP A 59 -18.01 -6.82 1.45
C ASP A 59 -17.82 -5.44 2.13
N SER A 60 -16.60 -5.19 2.59
CA SER A 60 -16.20 -3.94 3.21
C SER A 60 -16.05 -2.87 2.13
N LEU A 61 -16.48 -1.66 2.45
CA LEU A 61 -16.53 -0.51 1.53
C LEU A 61 -15.20 -0.27 0.81
N HIS A 62 -14.07 -0.62 1.45
CA HIS A 62 -12.72 -0.35 0.97
C HIS A 62 -11.85 -1.62 0.85
N LEU A 63 -12.45 -2.80 0.73
CA LEU A 63 -11.67 -4.02 0.57
C LEU A 63 -11.14 -4.20 -0.86
N LEU A 64 -9.84 -4.44 -1.00
CA LEU A 64 -9.22 -4.88 -2.23
C LEU A 64 -9.16 -6.40 -2.28
N SER A 65 -9.65 -6.97 -3.37
CA SER A 65 -9.59 -8.41 -3.64
C SER A 65 -9.48 -8.64 -5.15
N PRO A 66 -9.15 -9.86 -5.61
CA PRO A 66 -9.05 -10.16 -7.03
C PRO A 66 -10.31 -9.73 -7.80
N GLY A 67 -10.14 -8.78 -8.73
CA GLY A 67 -11.23 -8.24 -9.54
C GLY A 67 -12.28 -7.40 -8.80
N ARG A 68 -12.06 -6.99 -7.55
CA ARG A 68 -12.97 -6.15 -6.78
C ARG A 68 -12.26 -5.11 -5.90
N ALA A 69 -12.74 -3.87 -5.95
CA ALA A 69 -12.34 -2.80 -5.05
C ALA A 69 -13.60 -2.26 -4.34
N GLY A 70 -13.77 -2.65 -3.08
CA GLY A 70 -14.97 -2.37 -2.30
C GLY A 70 -16.21 -2.87 -3.00
N ARG A 71 -17.14 -1.95 -3.24
CA ARG A 71 -18.40 -2.22 -3.97
C ARG A 71 -18.20 -2.40 -5.48
N LEU A 72 -17.05 -2.02 -6.02
CA LEU A 72 -16.76 -2.07 -7.45
C LEU A 72 -16.18 -3.42 -7.84
N ARG A 73 -16.65 -3.98 -8.95
CA ARG A 73 -16.23 -5.27 -9.50
C ARG A 73 -15.87 -5.09 -10.97
N LEU A 74 -14.76 -5.69 -11.39
CA LEU A 74 -14.43 -5.79 -12.80
C LEU A 74 -15.56 -6.48 -13.59
N ASN A 75 -15.68 -6.14 -14.87
CA ASN A 75 -16.74 -6.52 -15.81
C ASN A 75 -18.15 -6.03 -15.53
N MET A 76 -18.40 -5.24 -14.49
CA MET A 76 -19.70 -4.60 -14.36
C MET A 76 -19.92 -3.59 -15.49
N SER A 77 -21.17 -3.46 -15.90
CA SER A 77 -21.56 -2.46 -16.89
C SER A 77 -21.43 -1.04 -16.34
N GLU A 78 -21.27 -0.06 -17.23
CA GLU A 78 -21.31 1.36 -16.84
C GLU A 78 -22.60 1.71 -16.07
N ARG A 79 -23.75 1.18 -16.51
CA ARG A 79 -25.03 1.36 -15.81
C ARG A 79 -24.99 0.86 -14.37
N GLU A 80 -24.33 -0.27 -14.14
CA GLU A 80 -24.15 -0.87 -12.83
C GLU A 80 -23.15 -0.10 -11.96
N LEU A 81 -22.13 0.49 -12.57
CA LEU A 81 -21.19 1.39 -11.90
C LEU A 81 -21.93 2.62 -11.34
N LEU A 82 -22.70 3.30 -12.19
CA LEU A 82 -23.43 4.53 -11.85
C LEU A 82 -24.51 4.34 -10.77
N LYS A 83 -24.97 3.10 -10.55
CA LYS A 83 -25.88 2.76 -9.44
C LYS A 83 -25.16 2.57 -8.11
N ARG A 84 -23.86 2.23 -8.13
CA ARG A 84 -23.09 1.88 -6.93
C ARG A 84 -22.33 3.06 -6.36
N VAL A 85 -21.91 3.98 -7.20
CA VAL A 85 -21.19 5.19 -6.79
C VAL A 85 -22.10 6.40 -6.97
N PRO A 86 -22.31 7.22 -5.93
CA PRO A 86 -23.03 8.48 -6.04
C PRO A 86 -22.46 9.35 -7.17
N ALA A 87 -23.34 10.00 -7.93
CA ALA A 87 -22.92 10.89 -9.03
C ALA A 87 -22.04 12.05 -8.54
N THR A 88 -22.22 12.49 -7.29
CA THR A 88 -21.39 13.54 -6.65
C THR A 88 -19.94 13.12 -6.45
N GLN A 89 -19.65 11.82 -6.44
CA GLN A 89 -18.30 11.26 -6.31
C GLN A 89 -17.70 10.88 -7.65
N LEU A 90 -18.40 11.06 -8.78
CA LEU A 90 -17.93 10.67 -10.09
C LEU A 90 -17.74 11.89 -11.00
N ARG A 91 -16.51 12.08 -11.50
CA ARG A 91 -16.20 12.99 -12.59
C ARG A 91 -15.97 12.20 -13.87
N ARG A 92 -16.70 12.53 -14.92
CA ARG A 92 -16.47 11.93 -16.24
C ARG A 92 -15.12 12.37 -16.79
N THR A 93 -14.40 11.43 -17.37
CA THR A 93 -13.14 11.70 -18.07
C THR A 93 -12.99 10.71 -19.23
N THR A 94 -11.85 10.75 -19.90
CA THR A 94 -11.49 9.80 -20.94
C THR A 94 -10.09 9.26 -20.70
N TYR A 95 -9.77 8.14 -21.32
CA TYR A 95 -8.41 7.63 -21.32
C TYR A 95 -8.07 7.01 -22.67
N GLN A 96 -6.78 6.92 -22.95
CA GLN A 96 -6.26 6.30 -24.17
C GLN A 96 -5.87 4.86 -23.91
N ASP A 97 -6.35 3.93 -24.73
CA ASP A 97 -5.86 2.54 -24.80
C ASP A 97 -5.64 2.17 -26.27
N LYS A 98 -4.43 1.73 -26.62
CA LYS A 98 -4.07 1.27 -27.97
C LYS A 98 -4.45 2.24 -29.10
N GLY A 99 -4.27 3.55 -28.86
CA GLY A 99 -4.55 4.61 -29.84
C GLY A 99 -6.04 4.97 -29.97
N ALA A 100 -6.91 4.43 -29.13
CA ALA A 100 -8.32 4.79 -29.07
C ALA A 100 -8.69 5.45 -27.73
N THR A 101 -9.55 6.46 -27.81
CA THR A 101 -10.12 7.14 -26.65
C THR A 101 -11.34 6.38 -26.14
N TYR A 102 -11.35 6.06 -24.85
CA TYR A 102 -12.44 5.37 -24.19
C TYR A 102 -12.96 6.16 -22.98
N PRO A 103 -14.22 5.96 -22.59
CA PRO A 103 -14.77 6.60 -21.40
C PRO A 103 -14.05 6.11 -20.13
N ALA A 104 -13.96 7.00 -19.16
CA ALA A 104 -13.49 6.68 -17.82
C ALA A 104 -14.18 7.59 -16.80
N TYR A 105 -14.06 7.22 -15.53
CA TYR A 105 -14.52 8.05 -14.42
C TYR A 105 -13.41 8.23 -13.40
N GLU A 106 -13.26 9.44 -12.91
CA GLU A 106 -12.54 9.72 -11.68
C GLU A 106 -13.52 9.63 -10.52
N MET A 107 -13.17 8.81 -9.53
CA MET A 107 -13.91 8.60 -8.30
C MET A 107 -13.22 9.38 -7.18
N LEU A 108 -13.91 10.40 -6.70
CA LEU A 108 -13.47 11.28 -5.62
C LEU A 108 -13.73 10.63 -4.25
N ASP A 109 -12.83 10.87 -3.31
CA ASP A 109 -13.05 10.50 -1.92
C ASP A 109 -14.15 11.40 -1.32
N ALA A 110 -15.10 10.77 -0.60
CA ALA A 110 -16.24 11.44 0.00
C ALA A 110 -15.88 12.43 1.11
N GLN A 111 -14.82 12.12 1.85
CA GLN A 111 -14.33 12.86 3.02
C GLN A 111 -13.20 13.81 2.64
N LYS A 112 -12.44 13.50 1.58
CA LYS A 112 -11.29 14.29 1.11
C LYS A 112 -11.37 14.51 -0.41
N PRO A 113 -12.23 15.42 -0.89
CA PRO A 113 -12.39 15.66 -2.33
C PRO A 113 -11.10 16.08 -3.06
N ASP A 114 -10.15 16.68 -2.34
CA ASP A 114 -8.85 17.12 -2.88
C ASP A 114 -7.79 15.99 -2.95
N ALA A 115 -8.09 14.81 -2.41
CA ALA A 115 -7.19 13.66 -2.52
C ALA A 115 -7.12 13.15 -3.97
N PRO A 116 -6.02 12.48 -4.37
CA PRO A 116 -5.92 11.90 -5.71
C PRO A 116 -7.09 10.97 -6.02
N ALA A 117 -7.82 11.27 -7.10
CA ALA A 117 -9.00 10.53 -7.49
C ALA A 117 -8.65 9.13 -8.01
N SER A 118 -9.42 8.12 -7.59
CA SER A 118 -9.33 6.77 -8.16
C SER A 118 -9.89 6.76 -9.59
N VAL A 119 -9.29 5.99 -10.51
CA VAL A 119 -9.66 6.05 -11.94
C VAL A 119 -10.25 4.74 -12.42
N LEU A 120 -11.44 4.81 -13.00
CA LEU A 120 -12.28 3.71 -13.45
C LEU A 120 -12.29 3.68 -14.98
N HIS A 121 -11.59 2.72 -15.58
CA HIS A 121 -11.50 2.61 -17.04
C HIS A 121 -12.55 1.67 -17.60
N LEU A 122 -13.26 2.16 -18.60
CA LEU A 122 -14.28 1.42 -19.29
C LEU A 122 -13.76 0.99 -20.67
N LEU A 123 -13.99 -0.25 -21.06
CA LEU A 123 -13.74 -0.72 -22.42
C LEU A 123 -15.01 -1.31 -23.03
N PRO A 124 -15.09 -1.33 -24.38
CA PRO A 124 -16.20 -1.95 -25.08
C PRO A 124 -16.43 -3.41 -24.64
N ASP A 125 -17.70 -3.77 -24.50
CA ASP A 125 -18.13 -5.15 -24.35
C ASP A 125 -18.40 -5.76 -25.73
N SER A 126 -17.52 -6.67 -26.16
CA SER A 126 -17.66 -7.39 -27.42
C SER A 126 -18.88 -8.32 -27.47
N VAL A 127 -19.48 -8.68 -26.33
CA VAL A 127 -20.57 -9.64 -26.26
C VAL A 127 -21.95 -8.96 -26.24
N LYS A 128 -22.16 -8.00 -25.33
CA LYS A 128 -23.48 -7.37 -25.12
C LYS A 128 -23.57 -5.94 -25.69
N GLY A 129 -22.48 -5.40 -26.22
CA GLY A 129 -22.37 -3.99 -26.58
C GLY A 129 -22.30 -3.08 -25.35
N GLY A 130 -21.95 -1.81 -25.58
CA GLY A 130 -21.73 -0.83 -24.51
C GLY A 130 -20.37 -0.98 -23.82
N TYR A 131 -20.26 -0.46 -22.61
CA TYR A 131 -18.99 -0.36 -21.88
C TYR A 131 -19.00 -1.12 -20.55
N ARG A 132 -17.85 -1.73 -20.22
CA ARG A 132 -17.60 -2.43 -18.96
C ARG A 132 -16.36 -1.96 -18.26
N LEU A 133 -16.41 -1.97 -16.93
CA LEU A 133 -15.27 -1.65 -16.09
C LEU A 133 -14.21 -2.74 -16.23
N ARG A 134 -13.05 -2.44 -16.83
CA ARG A 134 -11.97 -3.43 -17.03
C ARG A 134 -10.73 -3.14 -16.21
N ARG A 135 -10.51 -1.89 -15.81
CA ARG A 135 -9.39 -1.53 -14.95
C ARG A 135 -9.84 -0.54 -13.89
N ILE A 136 -9.35 -0.73 -12.67
CA ILE A 136 -9.60 0.16 -11.54
C ILE A 136 -8.24 0.56 -10.99
N ARG A 137 -7.93 1.86 -11.00
CA ARG A 137 -6.75 2.43 -10.32
C ARG A 137 -7.22 3.05 -9.01
N ILE A 138 -6.73 2.54 -7.90
CA ILE A 138 -7.06 3.02 -6.57
C ILE A 138 -5.87 3.82 -6.02
N TYR A 139 -6.10 5.10 -5.75
CA TYR A 139 -5.12 5.99 -5.10
C TYR A 139 -5.48 6.29 -3.64
N ASP A 140 -6.70 5.94 -3.23
CA ASP A 140 -7.20 6.18 -1.88
C ASP A 140 -6.56 5.20 -0.86
N PRO A 141 -5.89 5.69 0.20
CA PRO A 141 -5.29 4.87 1.23
C PRO A 141 -6.30 4.18 2.16
N GLN A 142 -7.61 4.43 2.05
CA GLN A 142 -8.61 3.65 2.79
C GLN A 142 -8.72 2.22 2.23
N TYR A 143 -8.36 2.02 0.96
CA TYR A 143 -8.47 0.72 0.32
C TYR A 143 -7.32 -0.22 0.68
N ARG A 144 -7.67 -1.42 1.14
CA ARG A 144 -6.72 -2.42 1.68
C ARG A 144 -7.12 -3.83 1.31
N THR A 145 -6.15 -4.69 1.05
CA THR A 145 -6.39 -6.14 0.99
C THR A 145 -6.76 -6.70 2.36
N ALA A 146 -7.15 -7.98 2.42
CA ALA A 146 -7.43 -8.65 3.69
C ALA A 146 -6.20 -8.66 4.63
N GLU A 147 -5.00 -8.63 4.06
CA GLU A 147 -3.72 -8.57 4.76
C GLU A 147 -3.27 -7.14 5.08
N GLY A 148 -4.12 -6.14 4.84
CA GLY A 148 -3.83 -4.73 5.15
C GLY A 148 -2.89 -4.04 4.15
N ILE A 149 -2.71 -4.59 2.95
CA ILE A 149 -1.80 -4.04 1.94
C ILE A 149 -2.58 -3.11 1.00
N GLY A 150 -2.08 -1.90 0.77
CA GLY A 150 -2.67 -0.95 -0.16
C GLY A 150 -1.78 0.28 -0.40
N VAL A 151 -2.39 1.40 -0.79
CA VAL A 151 -1.66 2.67 -1.00
C VAL A 151 -1.02 3.14 0.33
N GLY A 152 0.28 3.44 0.29
CA GLY A 152 1.11 3.80 1.44
C GLY A 152 1.83 2.62 2.11
N SER A 153 1.41 1.38 1.84
CA SER A 153 2.10 0.18 2.36
C SER A 153 3.49 0.01 1.73
N PRO A 154 4.43 -0.66 2.42
CA PRO A 154 5.72 -1.02 1.85
C PRO A 154 5.56 -2.08 0.75
N PHE A 155 6.30 -1.93 -0.35
CA PHE A 155 6.30 -2.86 -1.48
C PHE A 155 6.76 -4.26 -1.07
N GLY A 156 7.69 -4.36 -0.10
CA GLY A 156 8.14 -5.64 0.45
C GLY A 156 7.00 -6.51 0.99
N ALA A 157 5.97 -5.91 1.60
CA ALA A 157 4.80 -6.63 2.09
C ALA A 157 3.96 -7.21 0.93
N ALA A 158 3.75 -6.42 -0.14
CA ALA A 158 3.07 -6.91 -1.34
C ALA A 158 3.85 -8.05 -2.01
N ARG A 159 5.19 -7.94 -2.06
CA ARG A 159 6.08 -8.96 -2.64
C ARG A 159 5.99 -10.30 -1.93
N GLN A 160 5.90 -10.31 -0.61
CA GLN A 160 5.85 -11.53 0.21
C GLN A 160 4.48 -12.22 0.20
N THR A 161 3.41 -11.43 0.07
CA THR A 161 2.05 -11.92 0.32
C THR A 161 1.23 -12.13 -0.95
N MET A 162 1.45 -11.35 -2.00
CA MET A 162 0.53 -11.28 -3.15
C MET A 162 0.98 -12.10 -4.36
N GLY A 163 2.07 -12.86 -4.25
CA GLY A 163 2.58 -13.72 -5.32
C GLY A 163 2.95 -12.91 -6.57
N LEU A 164 3.83 -11.91 -6.41
CA LEU A 164 4.26 -11.08 -7.52
C LEU A 164 5.01 -11.94 -8.55
N THR A 165 4.57 -11.86 -9.81
CA THR A 165 5.12 -12.64 -10.91
C THR A 165 6.23 -11.93 -11.67
N ARG A 166 6.23 -10.59 -11.65
CA ARG A 166 7.20 -9.71 -12.35
C ARG A 166 6.96 -8.26 -12.03
N VAL A 167 7.90 -7.40 -12.43
CA VAL A 167 7.77 -5.95 -12.43
C VAL A 167 7.76 -5.43 -13.86
N ARG A 168 7.13 -4.27 -14.11
CA ARG A 168 7.05 -3.64 -15.43
C ARG A 168 6.47 -2.23 -15.35
N ASP A 169 6.69 -1.47 -16.41
CA ASP A 169 5.90 -0.27 -16.67
C ASP A 169 4.45 -0.60 -16.99
N THR A 170 3.56 0.19 -16.40
CA THR A 170 2.13 0.20 -16.68
C THR A 170 1.69 1.62 -17.02
N PRO A 171 0.52 1.84 -17.63
CA PRO A 171 -0.02 3.18 -17.82
C PRO A 171 -0.26 3.97 -16.52
N ALA A 172 -0.15 3.33 -15.35
CA ALA A 172 -0.25 3.97 -14.05
C ALA A 172 1.13 4.24 -13.40
N GLY A 173 2.22 3.74 -13.97
CA GLY A 173 3.58 3.81 -13.42
C GLY A 173 4.25 2.42 -13.34
N PHE A 174 5.50 2.40 -12.87
CA PHE A 174 6.25 1.16 -12.67
C PHE A 174 5.65 0.36 -11.50
N ALA A 175 5.36 -0.92 -11.73
CA ALA A 175 4.58 -1.72 -10.79
C ALA A 175 5.07 -3.16 -10.67
N GLY A 176 4.94 -3.72 -9.47
CA GLY A 176 4.95 -5.17 -9.28
C GLY A 176 3.59 -5.75 -9.64
N VAL A 177 3.57 -6.81 -10.45
CA VAL A 177 2.36 -7.40 -11.03
C VAL A 177 2.21 -8.84 -10.55
N SER A 178 1.06 -9.15 -9.95
CA SER A 178 0.63 -10.52 -9.68
C SER A 178 -0.31 -11.00 -10.78
N GLY A 179 0.12 -12.03 -11.51
CA GLY A 179 -0.73 -12.74 -12.47
C GLY A 179 -1.82 -13.57 -11.80
N LEU A 180 -1.61 -13.93 -10.52
CA LEU A 180 -2.48 -14.78 -9.71
C LEU A 180 -3.74 -14.04 -9.28
N VAL A 181 -3.55 -12.89 -8.62
CA VAL A 181 -4.69 -12.08 -8.14
C VAL A 181 -5.15 -11.03 -9.14
N LYS A 182 -4.50 -10.93 -10.30
CA LYS A 182 -4.77 -9.92 -11.35
C LYS A 182 -4.76 -8.48 -10.79
N MET A 183 -3.76 -8.22 -9.95
CA MET A 183 -3.52 -6.92 -9.32
C MET A 183 -2.07 -6.50 -9.55
N ALA A 184 -1.85 -5.19 -9.56
CA ALA A 184 -0.53 -4.59 -9.63
C ALA A 184 -0.40 -3.49 -8.57
N TRP A 185 0.78 -3.36 -7.98
CA TRP A 185 1.12 -2.36 -6.98
C TRP A 185 2.14 -1.42 -7.61
N VAL A 186 1.67 -0.21 -7.92
CA VAL A 186 2.49 0.86 -8.48
C VAL A 186 3.38 1.41 -7.39
N ILE A 187 4.67 1.50 -7.68
CA ILE A 187 5.70 1.91 -6.73
C ILE A 187 5.96 3.40 -6.92
N ASP A 188 6.20 4.10 -5.81
CA ASP A 188 6.66 5.48 -5.81
C ASP A 188 7.96 5.60 -6.62
N PRO A 189 7.99 6.40 -7.70
CA PRO A 189 9.20 6.59 -8.50
C PRO A 189 10.36 7.14 -7.67
N ASN A 190 10.09 7.92 -6.61
CA ASN A 190 11.15 8.45 -5.74
C ASN A 190 11.78 7.38 -4.85
N SER A 191 11.16 6.20 -4.76
CA SER A 191 11.66 5.05 -4.00
C SER A 191 12.39 4.02 -4.87
N LEU A 192 12.46 4.24 -6.20
CA LEU A 192 13.08 3.30 -7.13
C LEU A 192 14.59 3.50 -7.23
N PRO A 193 15.37 2.42 -7.43
CA PRO A 193 16.79 2.55 -7.79
C PRO A 193 16.96 3.29 -9.10
N ALA A 194 18.13 3.93 -9.29
CA ALA A 194 18.54 4.51 -10.57
C ALA A 194 18.94 3.42 -11.57
N LYS A 195 17.97 2.61 -12.01
CA LYS A 195 18.08 1.59 -13.06
C LYS A 195 16.96 1.78 -14.08
N HIS A 196 17.19 1.36 -15.31
CA HIS A 196 16.12 1.31 -16.30
C HIS A 196 15.06 0.25 -15.94
N ALA A 197 13.81 0.48 -16.32
CA ALA A 197 12.67 -0.35 -15.94
C ALA A 197 12.74 -1.77 -16.52
N ASP A 198 13.38 -1.94 -17.68
CA ASP A 198 13.63 -3.22 -18.37
C ASP A 198 14.73 -4.05 -17.72
N GLU A 199 15.66 -3.41 -17.01
CA GLU A 199 16.74 -4.06 -16.26
C GLU A 199 16.38 -4.38 -14.81
N MET A 200 15.27 -3.81 -14.31
CA MET A 200 14.88 -3.89 -12.91
C MET A 200 14.06 -5.17 -12.63
N ASN A 201 14.48 -5.94 -11.62
CA ASN A 201 13.73 -7.07 -11.12
C ASN A 201 13.03 -6.75 -9.79
N SER A 202 12.11 -7.61 -9.37
CA SER A 202 11.39 -7.41 -8.11
C SER A 202 12.30 -7.38 -6.88
N ALA A 203 13.46 -8.05 -6.92
CA ALA A 203 14.45 -8.08 -5.86
C ALA A 203 15.25 -6.77 -5.73
N ASP A 204 15.43 -6.03 -6.83
CA ASP A 204 16.17 -4.76 -6.87
C ASP A 204 15.40 -3.63 -6.15
N ILE A 205 14.08 -3.77 -6.03
CA ILE A 205 13.23 -2.76 -5.43
C ILE A 205 13.37 -2.82 -3.90
N PRO A 206 13.72 -1.70 -3.24
CA PRO A 206 13.83 -1.65 -1.80
C PRO A 206 12.54 -2.15 -1.12
N PRO A 207 12.62 -3.01 -0.09
CA PRO A 207 11.42 -3.47 0.63
C PRO A 207 10.58 -2.31 1.20
N ALA A 208 11.24 -1.22 1.57
CA ALA A 208 10.62 -0.01 2.12
C ALA A 208 9.99 0.93 1.06
N ALA A 209 10.18 0.65 -0.23
CA ALA A 209 9.60 1.46 -1.31
C ALA A 209 8.07 1.53 -1.15
N ARG A 210 7.49 2.71 -1.36
CA ARG A 210 6.07 2.93 -1.06
C ARG A 210 5.19 2.62 -2.26
N ILE A 211 4.00 2.09 -1.97
CA ILE A 211 2.96 1.88 -2.98
C ILE A 211 2.16 3.16 -3.12
N THR A 212 2.01 3.68 -4.33
CA THR A 212 1.25 4.91 -4.63
C THR A 212 -0.11 4.63 -5.26
N CYS A 213 -0.28 3.46 -5.89
CA CYS A 213 -1.52 3.06 -6.51
C CYS A 213 -1.66 1.53 -6.53
N VAL A 214 -2.89 1.04 -6.37
CA VAL A 214 -3.24 -0.35 -6.62
C VAL A 214 -4.09 -0.42 -7.88
N LEU A 215 -3.62 -1.17 -8.87
CA LEU A 215 -4.30 -1.39 -10.14
C LEU A 215 -4.92 -2.79 -10.16
N LEU A 216 -6.23 -2.87 -10.38
CA LEU A 216 -6.93 -4.10 -10.70
C LEU A 216 -7.13 -4.17 -12.21
N TYR A 217 -6.90 -5.33 -12.80
CA TYR A 217 -7.01 -5.52 -14.25
C TYR A 217 -7.62 -6.88 -14.61
N GLN A 218 -8.03 -7.00 -15.87
CA GLN A 218 -8.48 -8.23 -16.48
C GLN A 218 -7.97 -8.37 -17.90
#